data_AF-B9XHJ6-F1
#
_entry.id   AF-B9XHJ6-F1
#
_cell.length_a   1.000
_cell.length_b   1.000
_cell.length_c   1.000
_cell.angle_alpha   90.00
_cell.angle_beta   90.00
_cell.angle_gamma   90.00
#
_symmetry.space_group_name_H-M   'P 1'
#
loop_
_entity.id
_entity.type
_entity.pdbx_description
1 polymer ?
#
loop_
_entity_poly.entity_id
_entity_poly.type
_entity_poly.pdbx_seq_one_letter_code
_entity_poly.pdbx_strand_id
1 'polypeptide(L)'
;MAEARNQDPFALIREAQTNGANFDLDTDAIIARLTQWQSLCSFRVVRAEYDTVEIEFDTLPKDQDAFARELYEFCPDLVDQGTGCMAELLELAEESGQPIAPETQKLIEGVDFEDENYGIEILKREVEQGKKVTLWWD
;
A
#
# COMPACT_ATOMS: atom_id res chain seq x y z
N MET A 1 -14.12 9.42 33.29
CA MET A 1 -14.17 8.39 32.23
C MET A 1 -14.32 9.16 30.93
N ALA A 2 -13.28 9.19 30.09
CA ALA A 2 -13.34 9.93 28.85
C ALA A 2 -14.22 9.13 27.86
N GLU A 3 -15.29 9.75 27.39
CA GLU A 3 -16.06 9.25 26.25
C GLU A 3 -15.10 9.10 25.07
N ALA A 4 -15.03 7.89 24.49
CA ALA A 4 -14.40 7.71 23.19
C ALA A 4 -15.19 8.58 22.20
N ARG A 5 -14.66 9.76 21.86
CA ARG A 5 -15.19 10.55 20.75
C ARG A 5 -15.18 9.64 19.54
N ASN A 6 -16.35 9.36 19.00
CA ASN A 6 -16.55 8.76 17.70
C ASN A 6 -15.99 9.74 16.63
N GLN A 7 -14.66 9.78 16.51
CA GLN A 7 -13.98 10.55 15.47
C GLN A 7 -14.16 9.78 14.16
N ASP A 8 -14.62 10.46 13.11
CA ASP A 8 -14.74 9.86 11.78
C ASP A 8 -13.37 9.32 11.36
N PRO A 9 -13.19 8.00 11.19
CA PRO A 9 -11.89 7.39 10.86
C PRO A 9 -11.35 7.84 9.51
N PHE A 10 -12.19 8.45 8.67
CA PHE A 10 -11.83 8.94 7.33
C PHE A 10 -11.84 10.47 7.21
N ALA A 11 -11.91 11.20 8.33
CA ALA A 11 -11.93 12.67 8.33
C ALA A 11 -10.78 13.27 7.49
N LEU A 12 -9.56 12.73 7.62
CA LEU A 12 -8.39 13.17 6.86
C LEU A 12 -8.60 13.09 5.34
N ILE A 13 -9.21 12.01 4.85
CA ILE A 13 -9.47 11.78 3.42
C ILE A 13 -10.52 12.79 2.91
N ARG A 14 -11.55 13.06 3.71
CA ARG A 14 -12.60 14.04 3.36
C ARG A 14 -12.07 15.47 3.34
N GLU A 15 -11.26 15.81 4.34
CA GLU A 15 -10.65 17.14 4.47
C GLU A 15 -9.66 17.41 3.34
N ALA A 16 -8.87 16.42 2.95
CA ALA A 16 -7.93 16.50 1.83
C ALA A 16 -8.60 16.42 0.45
N GLN A 17 -9.88 16.01 0.40
CA GLN A 17 -10.61 15.70 -0.83
C GLN A 17 -9.84 14.70 -1.71
N THR A 18 -9.25 13.68 -1.08
CA THR A 18 -8.41 12.71 -1.78
C THR A 18 -9.18 12.04 -2.91
N ASN A 19 -8.56 11.87 -4.06
CA ASN A 19 -9.14 11.20 -5.22
C ASN A 19 -8.04 10.50 -6.03
N GLY A 20 -8.44 9.51 -6.83
CA GLY A 20 -7.62 8.87 -7.85
C GLY A 20 -8.24 9.13 -9.21
N ALA A 21 -8.16 10.38 -9.67
CA ALA A 21 -8.84 10.83 -10.90
C ALA A 21 -8.43 10.01 -12.14
N ASN A 22 -7.19 9.52 -12.19
CA ASN A 22 -6.69 8.66 -13.28
C ASN A 22 -7.38 7.28 -13.33
N PHE A 23 -8.02 6.89 -12.24
CA PHE A 23 -8.70 5.60 -12.05
C PHE A 23 -10.21 5.76 -11.79
N ASP A 24 -10.79 6.94 -12.08
CA ASP A 24 -12.20 7.28 -11.83
C ASP A 24 -12.63 7.08 -10.35
N LEU A 25 -11.69 7.25 -9.41
CA LEU A 25 -11.95 7.12 -7.97
C LEU A 25 -12.16 8.50 -7.35
N ASP A 26 -13.39 8.78 -6.89
CA ASP A 26 -13.65 9.93 -6.03
C ASP A 26 -13.42 9.62 -4.54
N THR A 27 -13.48 10.66 -3.71
CA THR A 27 -13.27 10.56 -2.25
C THR A 27 -14.21 9.54 -1.59
N ASP A 28 -15.46 9.45 -2.05
CA ASP A 28 -16.45 8.53 -1.46
C ASP A 28 -16.21 7.08 -1.90
N ALA A 29 -15.76 6.85 -3.14
CA ALA A 29 -15.34 5.54 -3.62
C ALA A 29 -14.13 5.01 -2.83
N ILE A 30 -13.14 5.87 -2.56
CA ILE A 30 -11.98 5.51 -1.74
C ILE A 30 -12.44 5.10 -0.34
N ILE A 31 -13.29 5.92 0.29
CA ILE A 31 -13.76 5.64 1.65
C ILE A 31 -14.66 4.39 1.70
N ALA A 32 -15.49 4.16 0.68
CA ALA A 32 -16.30 2.96 0.57
C ALA A 32 -15.42 1.70 0.50
N ARG A 33 -14.31 1.74 -0.23
CA ARG A 33 -13.36 0.63 -0.30
C ARG A 33 -12.65 0.40 1.04
N LEU A 34 -12.11 1.45 1.65
CA LEU A 34 -11.46 1.33 2.96
C LEU A 34 -12.43 0.82 4.04
N THR A 35 -13.70 1.22 3.98
CA THR A 35 -14.74 0.70 4.88
C THR A 35 -14.94 -0.81 4.70
N GLN A 36 -14.83 -1.34 3.47
CA GLN A 36 -14.90 -2.79 3.24
C GLN A 36 -13.72 -3.52 3.87
N TRP A 37 -12.51 -2.95 3.80
CA TRP A 37 -11.32 -3.52 4.42
C TRP A 37 -11.43 -3.60 5.95
N GLN A 38 -12.20 -2.72 6.60
CA GLN A 38 -12.45 -2.81 8.05
C GLN A 38 -13.14 -4.12 8.48
N SER A 39 -13.76 -4.86 7.54
CA SER A 39 -14.29 -6.20 7.82
C SER A 39 -13.22 -7.31 7.78
N LEU A 40 -12.07 -7.04 7.17
CA LEU A 40 -10.96 -7.97 6.97
C LEU A 40 -9.82 -7.75 7.97
N CYS A 41 -9.60 -6.49 8.36
CA CYS A 41 -8.51 -6.06 9.21
C CYS A 41 -8.87 -4.78 10.00
N SER A 42 -8.00 -4.39 10.93
CA SER A 42 -8.10 -3.13 11.65
C SER A 42 -6.92 -2.23 11.30
N PHE A 43 -7.19 -0.99 10.95
CA PHE A 43 -6.20 0.01 10.57
C PHE A 43 -6.68 1.43 10.88
N ARG A 44 -5.77 2.39 10.76
CA ARG A 44 -6.04 3.82 10.88
C ARG A 44 -5.46 4.58 9.68
N VAL A 45 -6.16 5.62 9.23
CA VAL A 45 -5.59 6.60 8.31
C VAL A 45 -4.68 7.52 9.12
N VAL A 46 -3.40 7.59 8.76
CA VAL A 46 -2.41 8.41 9.48
C VAL A 46 -2.05 9.69 8.73
N ARG A 47 -2.26 9.70 7.41
CA ARG A 47 -2.08 10.87 6.54
C ARG A 47 -2.99 10.74 5.32
N ALA A 48 -3.48 11.87 4.81
CA ALA A 48 -4.14 11.96 3.52
C ALA A 48 -3.78 13.29 2.85
N GLU A 49 -3.59 13.25 1.54
CA GLU A 49 -3.35 14.38 0.65
C GLU A 49 -4.32 14.30 -0.54
N TYR A 50 -4.16 15.16 -1.54
CA TYR A 50 -5.11 15.25 -2.64
C TYR A 50 -5.16 13.98 -3.52
N ASP A 51 -4.04 13.27 -3.63
CA ASP A 51 -3.87 12.07 -4.46
C ASP A 51 -3.39 10.85 -3.65
N THR A 52 -3.10 11.02 -2.36
CA THR A 52 -2.38 10.04 -1.55
C THR A 52 -3.10 9.74 -0.23
N VAL A 53 -3.16 8.48 0.18
CA VAL A 53 -3.64 8.05 1.51
C VAL A 53 -2.62 7.12 2.16
N GLU A 54 -2.18 7.43 3.38
CA GLU A 54 -1.34 6.53 4.17
C GLU A 54 -2.18 5.87 5.28
N ILE A 55 -2.18 4.54 5.30
CA ILE A 55 -2.82 3.74 6.35
C ILE A 55 -1.81 2.88 7.10
N GLU A 56 -2.05 2.71 8.40
CA GLU A 56 -1.26 1.87 9.28
C GLU A 56 -2.15 0.78 9.89
N PHE A 57 -1.73 -0.48 9.75
CA PHE A 57 -2.47 -1.67 10.17
C PHE A 57 -2.16 -2.04 11.63
N ASP A 58 -3.20 -2.16 12.43
CA ASP A 58 -3.11 -2.76 13.77
C ASP A 58 -3.18 -4.29 13.66
N THR A 59 -4.01 -4.81 12.74
CA THR A 59 -4.08 -6.22 12.37
C THR A 59 -4.09 -6.34 10.85
N LEU A 60 -3.52 -7.43 10.33
CA LEU A 60 -3.54 -7.75 8.90
C LEU A 60 -4.64 -8.78 8.61
N PRO A 61 -5.19 -8.81 7.38
CA PRO A 61 -6.09 -9.89 6.96
C PRO A 61 -5.45 -11.26 7.10
N LYS A 62 -6.28 -12.30 7.29
CA LYS A 62 -5.80 -13.69 7.38
C LYS A 62 -5.21 -14.20 6.07
N ASP A 63 -5.82 -13.81 4.95
CA ASP A 63 -5.38 -14.18 3.62
C ASP A 63 -4.61 -12.99 3.02
N GLN A 64 -3.29 -13.00 3.23
CA GLN A 64 -2.40 -11.91 2.83
C GLN A 64 -2.16 -11.92 1.32
N ASP A 65 -2.18 -13.10 0.70
CA ASP A 65 -2.08 -13.23 -0.76
C ASP A 65 -3.31 -12.64 -1.45
N ALA A 66 -4.52 -12.89 -0.93
CA ALA A 66 -5.73 -12.25 -1.45
C ALA A 66 -5.70 -10.73 -1.21
N PHE A 67 -5.22 -10.29 -0.05
CA PHE A 67 -5.16 -8.87 0.26
C PHE A 67 -4.14 -8.09 -0.58
N ALA A 68 -2.98 -8.69 -0.89
CA ALA A 68 -2.00 -8.05 -1.77
C ALA A 68 -2.55 -7.84 -3.19
N ARG A 69 -3.35 -8.79 -3.70
CA ARG A 69 -4.06 -8.63 -4.98
C ARG A 69 -5.14 -7.55 -4.90
N GLU A 70 -5.91 -7.52 -3.82
CA GLU A 70 -6.89 -6.47 -3.57
C GLU A 70 -6.25 -5.07 -3.48
N LEU A 71 -5.07 -4.96 -2.87
CA LEU A 71 -4.29 -3.72 -2.84
C LEU A 71 -3.89 -3.29 -4.25
N TYR A 72 -3.37 -4.23 -5.06
CA TYR A 72 -3.00 -3.95 -6.45
C TYR A 72 -4.22 -3.58 -7.31
N GLU A 73 -5.33 -4.31 -7.22
CA GLU A 73 -6.55 -4.00 -7.98
C GLU A 73 -7.14 -2.63 -7.61
N PHE A 74 -7.03 -2.23 -6.35
CA PHE A 74 -7.52 -0.94 -5.91
C PHE A 74 -6.56 0.21 -6.21
N CYS A 75 -5.25 -0.03 -6.17
CA CYS A 75 -4.19 0.95 -6.33
C CYS A 75 -3.03 0.34 -7.13
N PRO A 76 -3.16 0.25 -8.47
CA PRO A 76 -2.18 -0.45 -9.32
C PRO A 76 -0.76 0.11 -9.21
N ASP A 77 -0.64 1.42 -8.96
CA ASP A 77 0.66 2.09 -8.85
C ASP A 77 1.54 1.60 -7.70
N LEU A 78 0.97 0.93 -6.69
CA LEU A 78 1.75 0.22 -5.67
C LEU A 78 2.73 -0.79 -6.27
N VAL A 79 2.37 -1.35 -7.43
CA VAL A 79 3.20 -2.29 -8.18
C VAL A 79 3.74 -1.61 -9.43
N ASP A 80 2.87 -1.07 -10.29
CA ASP A 80 3.25 -0.58 -11.62
C ASP A 80 4.27 0.58 -11.57
N GLN A 81 4.22 1.40 -10.52
CA GLN A 81 5.16 2.50 -10.26
C GLN A 81 5.97 2.30 -8.97
N GLY A 82 5.78 1.16 -8.30
CA GLY A 82 6.38 0.85 -7.01
C GLY A 82 7.17 -0.44 -7.06
N THR A 83 6.64 -1.48 -6.44
CA THR A 83 7.33 -2.76 -6.22
C THR A 83 7.63 -3.54 -7.51
N GLY A 84 6.88 -3.31 -8.58
CA GLY A 84 7.11 -3.86 -9.91
C GLY A 84 8.26 -3.21 -10.68
N CYS A 85 8.91 -2.19 -10.12
CA CYS A 85 10.16 -1.63 -10.65
C CYS A 85 11.41 -2.13 -9.91
N MET A 86 11.26 -3.11 -9.00
CA MET A 86 12.36 -3.56 -8.16
C MET A 86 13.47 -4.23 -8.97
N ALA A 87 13.16 -4.96 -10.04
CA ALA A 87 14.17 -5.58 -10.88
C ALA A 87 15.12 -4.53 -11.51
N GLU A 88 14.55 -3.47 -12.09
CA GLU A 88 15.29 -2.38 -12.71
C GLU A 88 16.12 -1.59 -11.67
N LEU A 89 15.56 -1.38 -10.46
CA LEU A 89 16.28 -0.73 -9.37
C LEU A 89 17.51 -1.53 -8.91
N LEU A 90 17.41 -2.86 -8.87
CA LEU A 90 18.51 -3.74 -8.48
C LEU A 90 19.62 -3.74 -9.54
N GLU A 91 19.26 -3.80 -10.82
CA GLU A 91 20.21 -3.70 -11.94
C GLU A 91 20.99 -2.38 -11.86
N LEU A 92 20.29 -1.26 -11.71
CA LEU A 92 20.93 0.06 -11.61
C LEU A 92 21.87 0.18 -10.40
N ALA A 93 21.48 -0.39 -9.25
CA ALA A 93 22.31 -0.39 -8.05
C ALA A 93 23.60 -1.20 -8.25
N GLU A 94 23.51 -2.35 -8.94
CA GLU A 94 24.67 -3.16 -9.29
C GLU A 94 25.60 -2.39 -10.24
N GLU A 95 25.06 -1.80 -11.31
CA GLU A 95 25.83 -1.01 -12.28
C GLU A 95 26.53 0.20 -11.65
N SER A 96 25.86 0.88 -10.72
CA SER A 96 26.38 2.05 -10.03
C SER A 96 27.26 1.73 -8.81
N GLY A 97 27.36 0.46 -8.41
CA GLY A 97 28.06 0.02 -7.21
C GLY A 97 27.43 0.54 -5.92
N GLN A 98 26.15 0.91 -5.95
CA GLN A 98 25.42 1.35 -4.76
C GLN A 98 24.96 0.13 -3.94
N PRO A 99 25.20 0.12 -2.62
CA PRO A 99 24.73 -0.98 -1.79
C PRO A 99 23.21 -0.95 -1.65
N ILE A 100 22.57 -2.10 -1.80
CA ILE A 100 21.15 -2.28 -1.45
C ILE A 100 20.99 -2.26 0.06
N ALA A 101 20.01 -1.50 0.56
CA ALA A 101 19.72 -1.42 1.98
C ALA A 101 19.32 -2.81 2.55
N PRO A 102 19.69 -3.14 3.80
CA PRO A 102 19.39 -4.46 4.38
C PRO A 102 17.90 -4.81 4.40
N GLU A 103 17.03 -3.82 4.63
CA GLU A 103 15.58 -4.01 4.61
C GLU A 103 15.09 -4.43 3.21
N THR A 104 15.61 -3.78 2.16
CA THR A 104 15.30 -4.14 0.77
C THR A 104 15.82 -5.54 0.42
N GLN A 105 17.03 -5.90 0.85
CA GLN A 105 17.58 -7.25 0.65
C GLN A 105 16.67 -8.33 1.25
N LYS A 106 16.12 -8.08 2.43
CA LYS A 106 15.20 -9.00 3.10
C LYS A 106 13.85 -9.12 2.38
N LEU A 107 13.35 -8.03 1.78
CA LEU A 107 12.11 -8.07 1.01
C LEU A 107 12.26 -8.93 -0.24
N ILE A 108 13.39 -8.80 -0.94
CA ILE A 108 13.64 -9.48 -2.22
C ILE A 108 14.25 -10.88 -2.07
N GLU A 109 14.60 -11.30 -0.85
CA GLU A 109 15.24 -12.60 -0.62
C GLU A 109 14.34 -13.74 -1.11
N GLY A 110 14.85 -14.52 -2.08
CA GLY A 110 14.11 -15.65 -2.67
C GLY A 110 12.90 -15.26 -3.53
N VAL A 111 12.78 -13.99 -3.92
CA VAL A 111 11.80 -13.58 -4.94
C VAL A 111 12.25 -14.08 -6.31
N ASP A 112 11.32 -14.67 -7.06
CA ASP A 112 11.52 -15.02 -8.46
C ASP A 112 11.16 -13.80 -9.33
N PHE A 113 12.17 -13.09 -9.82
CA PHE A 113 11.98 -11.92 -10.68
C PHE A 113 11.57 -12.28 -12.12
N GLU A 114 11.55 -13.56 -12.49
CA GLU A 114 10.98 -14.02 -13.77
C GLU A 114 9.45 -14.20 -13.71
N ASP A 115 8.84 -14.22 -12.52
CA ASP A 115 7.39 -14.25 -12.33
C ASP A 115 6.77 -12.87 -12.60
N GLU A 116 5.77 -12.80 -13.48
CA GLU A 116 5.06 -11.54 -13.79
C GLU A 116 4.40 -10.87 -12.57
N ASN A 117 4.19 -11.60 -11.48
CA ASN A 117 3.58 -11.12 -10.24
C ASN A 117 4.59 -10.82 -9.12
N TYR A 118 5.90 -10.82 -9.41
CA TYR A 118 6.93 -10.61 -8.38
C TYR A 118 6.70 -9.31 -7.58
N GLY A 119 6.19 -8.26 -8.22
CA GLY A 119 5.86 -7.00 -7.56
C GLY A 119 4.77 -7.14 -6.50
N ILE A 120 3.72 -7.92 -6.78
CA ILE A 120 2.64 -8.22 -5.80
C ILE A 120 3.22 -9.00 -4.60
N GLU A 121 4.13 -9.94 -4.83
CA GLU A 121 4.82 -10.67 -3.76
C GLU A 121 5.66 -9.73 -2.88
N ILE A 122 6.38 -8.78 -3.48
CA ILE A 122 7.15 -7.78 -2.73
C ILE A 122 6.21 -6.86 -1.94
N LEU A 123 5.12 -6.36 -2.55
CA LEU A 123 4.11 -5.53 -1.89
C LEU A 123 3.53 -6.25 -0.66
N LYS A 124 3.21 -7.54 -0.79
CA LYS A 124 2.74 -8.36 0.34
C LYS A 124 3.74 -8.32 1.49
N ARG A 125 5.03 -8.56 1.21
CA ARG A 125 6.10 -8.56 2.22
C ARG A 125 6.31 -7.18 2.84
N GLU A 126 6.19 -6.11 2.07
CA GLU A 126 6.27 -4.74 2.59
C GLU A 126 5.15 -4.48 3.60
N VAL A 127 3.92 -4.87 3.29
CA VAL A 127 2.78 -4.72 4.19
C VAL A 127 2.92 -5.61 5.43
N GLU A 128 3.38 -6.85 5.29
CA GLU A 128 3.61 -7.77 6.41
C GLU A 128 4.66 -7.24 7.40
N GLN A 129 5.76 -6.66 6.89
CA GLN A 129 6.87 -6.18 7.72
C GLN A 129 6.62 -4.77 8.26
N GLY A 130 6.14 -3.86 7.42
CA GLY A 130 5.95 -2.45 7.76
C GLY A 130 4.61 -2.15 8.43
N LYS A 131 3.60 -3.02 8.25
CA LYS A 131 2.21 -2.80 8.67
C LYS A 131 1.68 -1.44 8.24
N LYS A 132 2.08 -1.00 7.05
CA LYS A 132 1.75 0.31 6.49
C LYS A 132 1.64 0.18 4.98
N VAL A 133 0.74 0.94 4.38
CA VAL A 133 0.71 1.14 2.93
C VAL A 133 0.36 2.60 2.65
N THR A 134 1.02 3.16 1.65
CA THR A 134 0.72 4.47 1.10
C THR A 134 0.09 4.23 -0.26
N LEU A 135 -1.16 4.64 -0.46
CA LEU A 135 -1.93 4.49 -1.69
C LEU A 135 -1.82 5.80 -2.48
N TRP A 136 -1.55 5.73 -3.78
CA TRP A 136 -1.56 6.87 -4.71
C TRP A 136 -2.00 6.39 -6.10
N TRP A 137 -2.60 7.30 -6.87
CA TRP A 137 -3.31 6.98 -8.13
C TRP A 137 -2.91 7.96 -9.24
N ASP A 138 -1.68 7.84 -9.73
CA ASP A 138 -1.02 8.77 -10.66
C ASP A 138 -1.12 8.37 -12.14
#